data_AF-A0A8H4Q979-F1
#
_entry.id   AF-A0A8H4Q979-F1
#
_cell.length_a   1.000
_cell.length_b   1.000
_cell.length_c   1.000
_cell.angle_alpha   90.00
_cell.angle_beta   90.00
_cell.angle_gamma   90.00
#
_symmetry.space_group_name_H-M   'P 1'
#
loop_
_entity.id
_entity.type
_entity.pdbx_description
1 polymer ?
#
loop_
_entity_poly.entity_id
_entity_poly.type
_entity_poly.pdbx_seq_one_letter_code
_entity_poly.pdbx_strand_id
1 'polypeptide(L)'
;MESPCHDAANPPIGIPVPALFITTPWRSFEIPQELPPLPQVLNPELEKLAFTHPGCGNGESYERLEWLGDAYLELIASSLIYQTFSRTPSGRCSQLREQLIRNTTLAGYFRQYGMSSRARLPPEFAQCRALGRGRSSDKDLLKTQGDMFEAFIAALILSDAQNGLANTASWLKALWGRTIREQIQDNERLAERSLPSGIKVAHSAPGSGNLNAKDKLRACIGAKGVSIRYEDIPGITKDKSLGLPLYTVGVYLDGWGEKNVLLGKGTALKKKEAGHRAAAMALEDTAMMGVYEAKKKAFQEASGAAEQAK
;
A
#
# COMPACT_ATOMS: atom_id res chain seq x y z
N MET A 1 -16.58 -30.34 -35.44
CA MET A 1 -15.53 -29.35 -35.77
C MET A 1 -16.09 -28.01 -35.37
N GLU A 2 -15.65 -27.26 -34.38
CA GLU A 2 -14.60 -27.34 -33.36
C GLU A 2 -15.10 -26.48 -32.17
N SER A 3 -14.83 -26.89 -30.94
CA SER A 3 -14.47 -25.93 -29.87
C SER A 3 -12.94 -25.83 -29.89
N PRO A 4 -12.30 -24.71 -29.50
CA PRO A 4 -12.15 -24.32 -28.08
C PRO A 4 -12.10 -22.77 -27.92
N CYS A 5 -11.93 -22.08 -26.79
CA CYS A 5 -11.54 -22.36 -25.42
C CYS A 5 -12.14 -21.19 -24.62
N HIS A 6 -13.04 -21.43 -23.67
CA HIS A 6 -13.38 -20.39 -22.69
C HIS A 6 -12.30 -20.40 -21.63
N ASP A 7 -11.46 -19.36 -21.61
CA ASP A 7 -10.57 -19.05 -20.50
C ASP A 7 -11.42 -18.92 -19.22
N ALA A 8 -11.47 -19.98 -18.43
CA ALA A 8 -12.05 -20.00 -17.11
C ALA A 8 -11.10 -19.26 -16.15
N ALA A 9 -11.07 -17.93 -16.25
CA ALA A 9 -10.40 -17.08 -15.27
C ALA A 9 -11.09 -17.28 -13.90
N ASN A 10 -10.32 -17.67 -12.88
CA ASN A 10 -10.78 -17.84 -11.50
C ASN A 10 -11.63 -16.64 -11.05
N PRO A 11 -12.79 -16.86 -10.38
CA PRO A 11 -13.64 -15.76 -9.93
C PRO A 11 -12.89 -14.86 -8.93
N PRO A 12 -13.10 -13.53 -8.96
CA PRO A 12 -12.42 -12.61 -8.06
C PRO A 12 -12.77 -12.92 -6.61
N ILE A 13 -11.74 -13.22 -5.82
CA ILE A 13 -11.85 -13.52 -4.40
C ILE A 13 -12.07 -12.19 -3.64
N GLY A 14 -13.31 -11.79 -3.40
CA GLY A 14 -13.69 -10.51 -2.78
C GLY A 14 -15.21 -10.34 -2.66
N ILE A 15 -15.72 -9.56 -1.70
CA ILE A 15 -17.11 -9.08 -1.79
C ILE A 15 -17.16 -8.18 -3.04
N PRO A 16 -17.98 -8.51 -4.05
CA PRO A 16 -18.12 -7.66 -5.21
C PRO A 16 -18.71 -6.34 -4.74
N VAL A 17 -17.93 -5.27 -4.85
CA VAL A 17 -18.46 -3.91 -4.73
C VAL A 17 -19.48 -3.78 -5.87
N PRO A 18 -20.70 -3.24 -5.64
CA PRO A 18 -21.59 -2.88 -6.74
C PRO A 18 -20.77 -2.06 -7.72
N ALA A 19 -20.64 -2.56 -8.95
CA ALA A 19 -19.66 -2.03 -9.87
C ALA A 19 -19.94 -0.54 -10.10
N LEU A 20 -19.02 0.32 -9.65
CA LEU A 20 -18.62 1.40 -10.52
C LEU A 20 -17.99 0.67 -11.72
N PHE A 21 -18.79 0.33 -12.73
CA PHE A 21 -18.51 -0.52 -13.92
C PHE A 21 -17.31 -0.12 -14.78
N ILE A 22 -16.45 0.73 -14.24
CA ILE A 22 -15.46 1.53 -14.94
C ILE A 22 -14.03 1.01 -14.69
N THR A 23 -13.81 0.27 -13.61
CA THR A 23 -12.47 -0.22 -13.24
C THR A 23 -12.43 -1.73 -13.20
N THR A 24 -11.41 -2.31 -13.81
CA THR A 24 -11.11 -3.75 -13.79
C THR A 24 -9.74 -3.98 -13.14
N PRO A 25 -9.48 -5.14 -12.54
CA PRO A 25 -8.18 -5.42 -11.94
C PRO A 25 -7.05 -5.30 -12.97
N TRP A 26 -5.86 -4.87 -12.53
CA TRP A 26 -4.68 -4.93 -13.36
C TRP A 26 -4.30 -6.37 -13.67
N ARG A 27 -3.77 -6.56 -14.89
CA ARG A 27 -3.08 -7.77 -15.32
C ARG A 27 -1.73 -7.37 -15.86
N SER A 28 -0.66 -8.08 -15.49
CA SER A 28 0.70 -7.68 -15.85
C SER A 28 0.92 -7.59 -17.37
N PHE A 29 0.24 -8.45 -18.15
CA PHE A 29 0.30 -8.46 -19.62
C PHE A 29 -0.41 -7.27 -20.28
N GLU A 30 -1.37 -6.63 -19.59
CA GLU A 30 -2.10 -5.46 -20.11
C GLU A 30 -1.33 -4.14 -19.93
N ILE A 31 -0.25 -4.15 -19.14
CA ILE A 31 0.45 -2.92 -18.77
C ILE A 31 1.30 -2.43 -19.95
N PRO A 32 1.00 -1.26 -20.55
CA PRO A 32 1.72 -0.77 -21.72
C PRO A 32 3.20 -0.49 -21.38
N GLN A 33 4.09 -0.73 -22.34
CA GLN A 33 5.52 -0.40 -22.19
C GLN A 33 5.73 1.11 -22.24
N GLU A 34 5.08 1.77 -23.20
CA GLU A 34 5.16 3.20 -23.44
C GLU A 34 4.14 3.98 -22.60
N LEU A 35 4.32 5.30 -22.55
CA LEU A 35 3.38 6.20 -21.90
C LEU A 35 2.05 6.18 -22.68
N PRO A 36 0.91 5.88 -22.04
CA PRO A 36 -0.36 5.85 -22.74
C PRO A 36 -0.68 7.24 -23.31
N PRO A 37 -1.37 7.34 -24.46
CA PRO A 37 -1.70 8.62 -25.07
C PRO A 37 -2.50 9.48 -24.10
N LEU A 38 -2.20 10.78 -24.07
CA LEU A 38 -2.89 11.73 -23.21
C LEU A 38 -4.33 11.92 -23.73
N PRO A 39 -5.38 11.68 -22.91
CA PRO A 39 -6.75 11.96 -23.32
C PRO A 39 -6.98 13.46 -23.48
N GLN A 40 -7.93 13.82 -24.34
CA GLN A 40 -8.28 15.20 -24.62
C GLN A 40 -9.45 15.66 -23.75
N VAL A 41 -9.36 16.88 -23.21
CA VAL A 41 -10.50 17.55 -22.57
C VAL A 41 -11.38 18.14 -23.69
N LEU A 42 -12.63 17.71 -23.79
CA LEU A 42 -13.51 18.12 -24.91
C LEU A 42 -14.00 19.58 -24.78
N ASN A 43 -13.98 20.13 -23.57
CA ASN A 43 -14.38 21.51 -23.28
C ASN A 43 -13.13 22.38 -23.11
N PRO A 44 -12.83 23.30 -24.06
CA PRO A 44 -11.63 24.13 -24.02
C PRO A 44 -11.55 25.06 -22.80
N GLU A 45 -12.69 25.51 -22.25
CA GLU A 45 -12.68 26.38 -21.07
C GLU A 45 -12.32 25.60 -19.80
N LEU A 46 -12.81 24.36 -19.65
CA LEU A 46 -12.38 23.49 -18.55
C LEU A 46 -10.90 23.16 -18.65
N GLU A 47 -10.41 22.93 -19.87
CA GLU A 47 -9.00 22.68 -20.12
C GLU A 47 -8.14 23.89 -19.72
N LYS A 48 -8.51 25.09 -20.20
CA LYS A 48 -7.84 26.34 -19.85
C LYS A 48 -7.86 26.59 -18.33
N LEU A 49 -8.97 26.32 -17.67
CA LEU A 49 -9.11 26.48 -16.23
C LEU A 49 -8.16 25.55 -15.46
N ALA A 50 -8.10 24.27 -15.83
CA ALA A 50 -7.23 23.27 -15.20
C ALA A 50 -5.72 23.62 -15.28
N PHE A 51 -5.32 24.40 -16.29
CA PHE A 51 -3.93 24.84 -16.45
C PHE A 51 -3.69 26.31 -16.05
N THR A 52 -4.62 26.95 -15.32
CA THR A 52 -4.47 28.34 -14.87
C THR A 52 -4.26 28.43 -13.36
N HIS A 53 -3.08 28.90 -12.96
CA HIS A 53 -2.74 29.12 -11.56
C HIS A 53 -3.58 30.25 -10.94
N PRO A 54 -3.98 30.16 -9.65
CA PRO A 54 -4.77 31.20 -8.99
C PRO A 54 -4.14 32.60 -9.03
N GLY A 55 -2.80 32.69 -9.03
CA GLY A 55 -2.07 33.95 -9.18
C GLY A 55 -2.10 34.59 -10.58
N CYS A 56 -2.74 33.98 -11.58
CA CYS A 56 -2.77 34.47 -12.97
C CYS A 56 -4.13 35.02 -13.43
N GLY A 57 -5.22 34.74 -12.71
CA GLY A 57 -6.58 34.97 -13.18
C GLY A 57 -7.37 35.97 -12.33
N ASN A 58 -8.45 36.51 -12.90
CA ASN A 58 -9.43 37.35 -12.18
C ASN A 58 -10.40 36.52 -11.31
N GLY A 59 -9.89 35.47 -10.63
CA GLY A 59 -10.69 34.56 -9.81
C GLY A 59 -11.06 33.22 -10.46
N GLU A 60 -10.69 32.98 -11.72
CA GLU A 60 -10.83 31.68 -12.39
C GLU A 60 -9.50 30.91 -12.34
N SER A 61 -9.46 29.82 -11.58
CA SER A 61 -8.26 29.01 -11.33
C SER A 61 -8.58 27.50 -11.33
N TYR A 62 -7.54 26.68 -11.32
CA TYR A 62 -7.67 25.23 -11.23
C TYR A 62 -8.24 24.73 -9.89
N GLU A 63 -8.30 25.54 -8.84
CA GLU A 63 -8.50 25.09 -7.44
C GLU A 63 -9.80 24.28 -7.22
N ARG A 64 -10.92 24.70 -7.85
CA ARG A 64 -12.17 23.94 -7.76
C ARG A 64 -12.12 22.61 -8.49
N LEU A 65 -11.37 22.55 -9.59
CA LEU A 65 -11.17 21.33 -10.36
C LEU A 65 -10.19 20.40 -9.65
N GLU A 66 -9.12 20.92 -9.05
CA GLU A 66 -8.17 20.18 -8.20
C GLU A 66 -8.93 19.46 -7.08
N TRP A 67 -9.72 20.22 -6.30
CA TRP A 67 -10.49 19.66 -5.20
C TRP A 67 -11.39 18.47 -5.62
N LEU A 68 -12.03 18.58 -6.79
CA LEU A 68 -12.84 17.49 -7.33
C LEU A 68 -11.99 16.34 -7.91
N GLY A 69 -10.88 16.68 -8.55
CA GLY A 69 -9.96 15.75 -9.19
C GLY A 69 -9.26 14.83 -8.20
N ASP A 70 -8.87 15.35 -7.04
CA ASP A 70 -8.33 14.58 -5.92
C ASP A 70 -9.31 13.47 -5.49
N ALA A 71 -10.58 13.81 -5.27
CA ALA A 71 -11.61 12.82 -4.92
C ALA A 71 -11.79 11.73 -5.99
N TYR A 72 -11.72 12.09 -7.28
CA TYR A 72 -11.75 11.10 -8.36
C TYR A 72 -10.51 10.21 -8.38
N LEU A 73 -9.32 10.77 -8.19
CA LEU A 73 -8.07 10.01 -8.12
C LEU A 73 -8.10 9.02 -6.95
N GLU A 74 -8.53 9.45 -5.77
CA GLU A 74 -8.70 8.58 -4.61
C GLU A 74 -9.65 7.42 -4.89
N LEU A 75 -10.81 7.69 -5.48
CA LEU A 75 -11.83 6.69 -5.78
C LEU A 75 -11.33 5.67 -6.80
N ILE A 76 -10.79 6.14 -7.94
CA ILE A 76 -10.33 5.28 -9.03
C ILE A 76 -9.14 4.43 -8.57
N ALA A 77 -8.16 5.03 -7.88
CA ALA A 77 -7.00 4.31 -7.36
C ALA A 77 -7.42 3.25 -6.34
N SER A 78 -8.29 3.61 -5.39
CA SER A 78 -8.79 2.67 -4.38
C SER A 78 -9.53 1.50 -5.01
N SER A 79 -10.38 1.76 -6.01
CA SER A 79 -11.13 0.71 -6.72
C SER A 79 -10.20 -0.25 -7.46
N LEU A 80 -9.25 0.27 -8.24
CA LEU A 80 -8.29 -0.56 -8.98
C LEU A 80 -7.41 -1.40 -8.04
N ILE A 81 -6.95 -0.80 -6.93
CA ILE A 81 -6.13 -1.49 -5.93
C ILE A 81 -6.95 -2.59 -5.23
N TYR A 82 -8.17 -2.29 -4.79
CA TYR A 82 -9.02 -3.25 -4.08
C TYR A 82 -9.32 -4.48 -4.95
N GLN A 83 -9.61 -4.27 -6.23
CA GLN A 83 -9.89 -5.37 -7.17
C GLN A 83 -8.64 -6.19 -7.53
N THR A 84 -7.48 -5.55 -7.62
CA THR A 84 -6.23 -6.22 -8.05
C THR A 84 -5.56 -6.97 -6.89
N PHE A 85 -5.51 -6.35 -5.72
CA PHE A 85 -4.71 -6.81 -4.57
C PHE A 85 -5.60 -7.42 -3.48
N SER A 86 -6.49 -8.33 -3.85
CA SER A 86 -7.54 -8.85 -2.95
C SER A 86 -7.04 -9.56 -1.68
N ARG A 87 -5.80 -10.06 -1.70
CA ARG A 87 -5.13 -10.70 -0.54
C ARG A 87 -4.23 -9.74 0.25
N THR A 88 -4.12 -8.48 -0.17
CA THR A 88 -3.20 -7.52 0.43
C THR A 88 -3.85 -6.77 1.59
N PRO A 89 -3.16 -6.61 2.74
CA PRO A 89 -3.70 -5.86 3.87
C PRO A 89 -3.97 -4.38 3.55
N SER A 90 -5.01 -3.81 4.16
CA SER A 90 -5.45 -2.42 3.93
C SER A 90 -4.35 -1.36 4.08
N GLY A 91 -3.44 -1.54 5.03
CA GLY A 91 -2.29 -0.64 5.21
C GLY A 91 -1.35 -0.64 4.01
N ARG A 92 -1.12 -1.79 3.38
CA ARG A 92 -0.31 -1.88 2.16
C ARG A 92 -1.08 -1.36 0.94
N CYS A 93 -2.39 -1.60 0.85
CA CYS A 93 -3.24 -0.97 -0.16
C CYS A 93 -3.20 0.57 -0.07
N SER A 94 -3.21 1.13 1.15
CA SER A 94 -3.10 2.58 1.37
C SER A 94 -1.74 3.13 0.91
N GLN A 95 -0.65 2.39 1.15
CA GLN A 95 0.68 2.76 0.64
C GLN A 95 0.76 2.74 -0.89
N LEU A 96 0.14 1.75 -1.53
CA LEU A 96 0.05 1.69 -2.99
C LEU A 96 -0.72 2.90 -3.52
N ARG A 97 -1.87 3.22 -2.90
CA ARG A 97 -2.68 4.39 -3.28
C ARG A 97 -1.86 5.67 -3.18
N GLU A 98 -1.23 5.90 -2.02
CA GLU A 98 -0.35 7.06 -1.80
C GLU A 98 0.76 7.15 -2.85
N GLN A 99 1.40 6.03 -3.23
CA GLN A 99 2.41 6.01 -4.27
C GLN A 99 1.88 6.50 -5.63
N LEU A 100 0.62 6.20 -5.95
CA LEU A 100 -0.02 6.59 -7.22
C LEU A 100 -0.46 8.05 -7.26
N ILE A 101 -0.98 8.58 -6.15
CA ILE A 101 -1.67 9.89 -6.10
C ILE A 101 -0.88 10.99 -5.41
N ARG A 102 0.26 10.70 -4.76
CA ARG A 102 1.08 11.75 -4.15
C ARG A 102 1.55 12.79 -5.18
N ASN A 103 1.65 14.05 -4.76
CA ASN A 103 2.09 15.17 -5.60
C ASN A 103 3.39 14.93 -6.38
N THR A 104 4.37 14.26 -5.78
CA THR A 104 5.63 13.92 -6.48
C THR A 104 5.40 13.04 -7.71
N THR A 105 4.47 12.09 -7.63
CA THR A 105 4.10 11.19 -8.72
C THR A 105 3.28 11.94 -9.77
N LEU A 106 2.26 12.69 -9.37
CA LEU A 106 1.39 13.46 -10.27
C LEU A 106 2.17 14.53 -11.04
N ALA A 107 3.03 15.30 -10.36
CA ALA A 107 3.93 16.25 -11.00
C ALA A 107 4.93 15.56 -11.95
N GLY A 108 5.30 14.31 -11.65
CA GLY A 108 6.06 13.45 -12.55
C GLY A 108 5.34 13.21 -13.88
N TYR A 109 4.07 12.79 -13.83
CA TYR A 109 3.25 12.62 -15.03
C TYR A 109 3.02 13.93 -15.77
N PHE A 110 2.73 15.02 -15.05
CA PHE A 110 2.56 16.35 -15.61
C PHE A 110 3.74 16.74 -16.52
N ARG A 111 4.97 16.50 -16.05
CA ARG A 111 6.20 16.75 -16.83
C ARG A 111 6.39 15.75 -17.97
N GLN A 112 6.14 14.46 -17.74
CA GLN A 112 6.27 13.42 -18.78
C GLN A 112 5.35 13.68 -19.99
N TYR A 113 4.15 14.21 -19.75
CA TYR A 113 3.21 14.61 -20.80
C TYR A 113 3.50 16.00 -21.39
N GLY A 114 4.56 16.67 -20.97
CA GLY A 114 4.91 18.01 -21.47
C GLY A 114 3.88 19.09 -21.11
N MET A 115 3.06 18.89 -20.07
CA MET A 115 1.99 19.82 -19.69
C MET A 115 2.50 21.18 -19.22
N SER A 116 3.79 21.29 -18.89
CA SER A 116 4.42 22.55 -18.51
C SER A 116 4.29 23.65 -19.56
N SER A 117 4.21 23.31 -20.86
CA SER A 117 4.01 24.29 -21.93
C SER A 117 2.59 24.86 -21.98
N ARG A 118 1.63 24.16 -21.36
CA ARG A 118 0.21 24.53 -21.29
C ARG A 118 -0.12 25.32 -20.03
N ALA A 119 0.73 25.21 -19.00
CA ALA A 119 0.55 25.84 -17.70
C ALA A 119 0.71 27.36 -17.77
N ARG A 120 -0.26 28.08 -17.22
CA ARG A 120 -0.19 29.53 -17.00
C ARG A 120 0.20 29.77 -15.55
N LEU A 121 1.47 30.07 -15.34
CA LEU A 121 2.06 30.29 -14.03
C LEU A 121 2.48 31.76 -13.87
N PRO A 122 2.45 32.32 -12.64
CA PRO A 122 2.95 33.66 -12.39
C PRO A 122 4.45 33.77 -12.69
N PRO A 123 4.98 34.99 -12.91
CA PRO A 123 6.38 35.21 -13.26
C PRO A 123 7.40 34.62 -12.27
N GLU A 124 7.03 34.50 -10.99
CA GLU A 124 7.85 33.89 -9.93
C GLU A 124 8.17 32.40 -10.18
N PHE A 125 7.29 31.67 -10.87
CA PHE A 125 7.52 30.27 -11.23
C PHE A 125 8.38 30.12 -12.49
N ALA A 126 8.53 31.17 -13.30
CA ALA A 126 9.31 31.12 -14.55
C ALA A 126 10.82 30.94 -14.32
N GLN A 127 11.30 31.22 -13.10
CA GLN A 127 12.69 31.07 -12.68
C GLN A 127 13.00 29.64 -12.17
N CYS A 128 11.97 28.84 -11.86
CA CYS A 128 12.07 27.47 -11.37
C CYS A 128 12.16 26.47 -12.53
N ARG A 129 13.16 26.59 -13.42
CA ARG A 129 13.27 25.72 -14.60
C ARG A 129 13.86 24.34 -14.35
N ALA A 130 14.35 24.04 -13.15
CA ALA A 130 14.90 22.72 -12.83
C ALA A 130 14.75 22.39 -11.34
N LEU A 131 14.14 21.23 -11.04
CA LEU A 131 14.16 20.60 -9.71
C LEU A 131 15.59 20.21 -9.40
N GLY A 132 16.36 21.11 -8.80
CA GLY A 132 17.81 20.94 -8.69
C GLY A 132 18.44 21.36 -7.38
N ARG A 133 17.80 22.19 -6.53
CA ARG A 133 18.49 22.71 -5.34
C ARG A 133 17.60 23.01 -4.13
N GLY A 134 16.63 22.16 -3.81
CA GLY A 134 16.03 22.11 -2.47
C GLY A 134 15.48 23.45 -1.93
N ARG A 135 15.13 24.40 -2.81
CA ARG A 135 14.54 25.69 -2.45
C ARG A 135 13.05 25.51 -2.18
N SER A 136 12.45 26.38 -1.37
CA SER A 136 10.99 26.39 -1.13
C SER A 136 10.20 26.48 -2.44
N SER A 137 10.66 27.31 -3.37
CA SER A 137 10.08 27.49 -4.70
C SER A 137 10.01 26.22 -5.56
N ASP A 138 10.96 25.28 -5.37
CA ASP A 138 10.96 23.99 -6.08
C ASP A 138 9.83 23.08 -5.55
N LYS A 139 9.54 23.16 -4.25
CA LYS A 139 8.43 22.43 -3.61
C LYS A 139 7.09 23.02 -4.01
N ASP A 140 7.00 24.35 -4.10
CA ASP A 140 5.78 25.03 -4.51
C ASP A 140 5.43 24.70 -5.95
N LEU A 141 6.41 24.74 -6.88
CA LEU A 141 6.19 24.32 -8.26
C LEU A 141 5.79 22.84 -8.36
N LEU A 142 6.43 21.96 -7.58
CA LEU A 142 6.09 20.55 -7.55
C LEU A 142 4.64 20.34 -7.10
N LYS A 143 4.22 21.05 -6.05
CA LYS A 143 2.84 21.02 -5.56
C LYS A 143 1.88 21.51 -6.65
N THR A 144 2.11 22.69 -7.20
CA THR A 144 1.29 23.26 -8.29
C THR A 144 1.15 22.33 -9.49
N GLN A 145 2.22 21.61 -9.87
CA GLN A 145 2.15 20.63 -10.96
C GLN A 145 1.32 19.40 -10.60
N GLY A 146 1.30 19.00 -9.33
CA GLY A 146 0.39 17.98 -8.80
C GLY A 146 -1.05 18.48 -8.86
N ASP A 147 -1.33 19.62 -8.25
CA ASP A 147 -2.66 20.23 -8.18
C ASP A 147 -3.28 20.44 -9.59
N MET A 148 -2.48 20.93 -10.57
CA MET A 148 -2.93 21.07 -11.96
C MET A 148 -3.20 19.72 -12.64
N PHE A 149 -2.48 18.66 -12.29
CA PHE A 149 -2.76 17.33 -12.80
C PHE A 149 -4.09 16.81 -12.25
N GLU A 150 -4.38 17.02 -10.97
CA GLU A 150 -5.67 16.69 -10.35
C GLU A 150 -6.80 17.47 -11.03
N ALA A 151 -6.63 18.77 -11.22
CA ALA A 151 -7.59 19.60 -11.95
C ALA A 151 -7.84 19.12 -13.38
N PHE A 152 -6.79 18.65 -14.06
CA PHE A 152 -6.91 18.05 -15.40
C PHE A 152 -7.74 16.77 -15.37
N ILE A 153 -7.64 15.92 -14.34
CA ILE A 153 -8.52 14.75 -14.17
C ILE A 153 -9.98 15.17 -14.09
N ALA A 154 -10.30 16.16 -13.25
CA ALA A 154 -11.67 16.67 -13.16
C ALA A 154 -12.15 17.25 -14.50
N ALA A 155 -11.31 18.00 -15.20
CA ALA A 155 -11.63 18.56 -16.50
C ALA A 155 -11.95 17.48 -17.54
N LEU A 156 -11.17 16.39 -17.61
CA LEU A 156 -11.45 15.25 -18.50
C LEU A 156 -12.83 14.67 -18.24
N ILE A 157 -13.14 14.39 -16.98
CA ILE A 157 -14.39 13.76 -16.57
C ILE A 157 -15.58 14.68 -16.84
N LEU A 158 -15.48 15.96 -16.49
CA LEU A 158 -16.57 16.93 -16.67
C LEU A 158 -16.78 17.32 -18.14
N SER A 159 -15.75 17.20 -18.99
CA SER A 159 -15.87 17.52 -20.40
C SER A 159 -16.68 16.51 -21.21
N ASP A 160 -16.84 15.28 -20.70
CA ASP A 160 -17.67 14.23 -21.29
C ASP A 160 -18.51 13.56 -20.19
N ALA A 161 -19.76 14.01 -20.05
CA ALA A 161 -20.68 13.50 -19.03
C ALA A 161 -21.00 12.00 -19.17
N GLN A 162 -20.82 11.40 -20.35
CA GLN A 162 -21.18 10.01 -20.60
C GLN A 162 -19.98 9.07 -20.45
N ASN A 163 -18.85 9.41 -21.07
CA ASN A 163 -17.69 8.52 -21.12
C ASN A 163 -16.46 9.06 -20.39
N GLY A 164 -16.49 10.30 -19.89
CA GLY A 164 -15.34 10.97 -19.28
C GLY A 164 -14.75 10.18 -18.13
N LEU A 165 -15.60 9.68 -17.22
CA LEU A 165 -15.16 8.85 -16.10
C LEU A 165 -14.56 7.51 -16.55
N ALA A 166 -15.20 6.84 -17.51
CA ALA A 166 -14.76 5.55 -18.03
C ALA A 166 -13.39 5.63 -18.74
N ASN A 167 -13.26 6.60 -19.64
CA ASN A 167 -12.04 6.84 -20.40
C ASN A 167 -10.90 7.28 -19.48
N THR A 168 -11.16 8.16 -18.52
CA THR A 168 -10.16 8.63 -17.56
C THR A 168 -9.68 7.49 -16.67
N ALA A 169 -10.58 6.65 -16.16
CA ALA A 169 -10.19 5.50 -15.35
C ALA A 169 -9.40 4.45 -16.14
N SER A 170 -9.77 4.19 -17.39
CA SER A 170 -9.02 3.30 -18.29
C SER A 170 -7.60 3.82 -18.55
N TRP A 171 -7.48 5.12 -18.84
CA TRP A 171 -6.18 5.77 -19.02
C TRP A 171 -5.35 5.77 -17.74
N LEU A 172 -5.93 6.07 -16.58
CA LEU A 172 -5.25 6.00 -15.28
C LEU A 172 -4.84 4.56 -14.94
N LYS A 173 -5.65 3.55 -15.25
CA LYS A 173 -5.27 2.13 -15.12
C LYS A 173 -4.01 1.86 -15.95
N ALA A 174 -3.97 2.26 -17.21
CA ALA A 174 -2.80 2.08 -18.06
C ALA A 174 -1.56 2.83 -17.53
N LEU A 175 -1.73 4.09 -17.10
CA LEU A 175 -0.65 4.94 -16.60
C LEU A 175 -0.07 4.41 -15.28
N TRP A 176 -0.91 4.14 -14.30
CA TRP A 176 -0.51 3.65 -12.98
C TRP A 176 0.00 2.22 -13.01
N GLY A 177 -0.49 1.38 -13.93
CA GLY A 177 0.05 0.04 -14.14
C GLY A 177 1.56 0.06 -14.38
N ARG A 178 2.07 1.10 -15.07
CA ARG A 178 3.52 1.28 -15.30
C ARG A 178 4.26 1.60 -14.00
N THR A 179 3.66 2.39 -13.13
CA THR A 179 4.26 2.87 -11.87
C THR A 179 4.31 1.80 -10.78
N ILE A 180 3.35 0.86 -10.77
CA ILE A 180 3.31 -0.25 -9.82
C ILE A 180 3.46 -1.63 -10.48
N ARG A 181 4.17 -1.69 -11.62
CA ARG A 181 4.32 -2.90 -12.44
C ARG A 181 4.84 -4.09 -11.64
N GLU A 182 5.89 -3.87 -10.85
CA GLU A 182 6.52 -4.91 -10.03
C GLU A 182 5.53 -5.48 -9.00
N GLN A 183 4.76 -4.61 -8.35
CA GLN A 183 3.79 -5.01 -7.35
C GLN A 183 2.65 -5.82 -7.97
N ILE A 184 2.21 -5.46 -9.19
CA ILE A 184 1.20 -6.23 -9.94
C ILE A 184 1.73 -7.63 -10.26
N GLN A 185 2.97 -7.74 -10.77
CA GLN A 185 3.59 -9.03 -11.11
C GLN A 185 3.79 -9.91 -9.86
N ASP A 186 4.24 -9.34 -8.75
CA ASP A 186 4.42 -10.08 -7.51
C ASP A 186 3.07 -10.55 -6.93
N ASN A 187 2.02 -9.74 -7.05
CA ASN A 187 0.67 -10.15 -6.64
C ASN A 187 0.15 -11.34 -7.45
N GLU A 188 0.39 -11.37 -8.77
CA GLU A 188 0.03 -12.51 -9.63
C GLU A 188 0.81 -13.78 -9.25
N ARG A 189 2.13 -13.69 -9.06
CA ARG A 189 2.96 -14.82 -8.59
C ARG A 189 2.50 -15.38 -7.24
N LEU A 190 2.08 -14.49 -6.32
CA LEU A 190 1.53 -14.88 -5.02
C LEU A 190 0.12 -15.49 -5.12
N ALA A 191 -0.65 -15.13 -6.15
CA ALA A 191 -1.95 -15.73 -6.42
C ALA A 191 -1.81 -17.15 -6.99
N GLU A 192 -0.82 -17.37 -7.87
CA GLU A 192 -0.49 -18.68 -8.49
C GLU A 192 0.08 -19.70 -7.50
N ARG A 193 0.81 -19.24 -6.47
CA ARG A 193 1.24 -20.08 -5.36
C ARG A 193 0.02 -20.43 -4.49
N SER A 194 -0.65 -21.55 -4.80
CA SER A 194 -1.81 -22.05 -4.06
C SER A 194 -1.57 -22.08 -2.55
N LEU A 195 -2.53 -21.54 -1.79
CA LEU A 195 -2.63 -21.78 -0.35
C LEU A 195 -3.01 -23.26 -0.11
N PRO A 196 -2.53 -23.89 0.97
CA PRO A 196 -3.08 -25.17 1.42
C PRO A 196 -4.59 -25.06 1.60
N SER A 197 -5.33 -26.05 1.12
CA SER A 197 -6.78 -26.17 1.24
C SER A 197 -7.20 -26.01 2.71
N GLY A 198 -7.77 -24.86 3.10
CA GLY A 198 -8.25 -24.63 4.46
C GLY A 198 -8.19 -23.19 4.97
N ILE A 199 -7.52 -22.26 4.28
CA ILE A 199 -7.46 -20.85 4.73
C ILE A 199 -8.71 -20.11 4.22
N LYS A 200 -9.65 -19.84 5.14
CA LYS A 200 -10.76 -18.93 4.89
C LYS A 200 -10.21 -17.55 4.52
N VAL A 201 -10.62 -17.10 3.35
CA VAL A 201 -10.29 -15.78 2.79
C VAL A 201 -10.75 -14.70 3.76
N ALA A 202 -9.84 -13.80 4.14
CA ALA A 202 -10.12 -12.72 5.08
C ALA A 202 -11.01 -11.64 4.43
N HIS A 203 -12.26 -11.58 4.87
CA HIS A 203 -13.12 -10.41 4.71
C HIS A 203 -13.30 -9.77 6.09
N SER A 204 -12.74 -8.57 6.30
CA SER A 204 -13.29 -7.44 7.09
C SER A 204 -12.20 -6.50 7.67
N ALA A 205 -12.50 -5.21 7.67
CA ALA A 205 -11.89 -4.21 8.56
C ALA A 205 -12.48 -4.35 9.98
N PRO A 206 -11.99 -3.55 10.94
CA PRO A 206 -10.85 -3.79 11.81
C PRO A 206 -11.19 -4.73 12.99
N GLY A 207 -10.38 -5.77 13.20
CA GLY A 207 -10.47 -6.60 14.41
C GLY A 207 -10.03 -8.04 14.16
N SER A 208 -8.74 -8.32 14.37
CA SER A 208 -8.15 -9.67 14.46
C SER A 208 -8.27 -10.55 13.20
N GLY A 209 -7.18 -10.82 12.47
CA GLY A 209 -6.54 -12.10 12.76
C GLY A 209 -5.57 -12.59 11.69
N ASN A 210 -4.69 -11.73 11.17
CA ASN A 210 -3.39 -12.23 10.72
C ASN A 210 -2.43 -12.00 11.89
N LEU A 211 -2.33 -13.00 12.78
CA LEU A 211 -1.54 -12.88 14.00
C LEU A 211 -0.12 -12.42 13.62
N ASN A 212 0.27 -11.26 14.12
CA ASN A 212 1.62 -10.76 13.94
C ASN A 212 2.62 -11.76 14.57
N ALA A 213 3.89 -11.80 14.17
CA ALA A 213 4.87 -12.74 14.75
C ALA A 213 4.87 -12.70 16.30
N LYS A 214 4.67 -11.51 16.88
CA LYS A 214 4.52 -11.32 18.33
C LYS A 214 3.25 -11.97 18.89
N ASP A 215 2.14 -11.86 18.18
CA ASP A 215 0.84 -12.42 18.58
C ASP A 215 0.84 -13.95 18.41
N LYS A 216 1.50 -14.47 17.36
CA LYS A 216 1.73 -15.91 17.17
C LYS A 216 2.57 -16.49 18.30
N LEU A 217 3.66 -15.83 18.67
CA LEU A 217 4.49 -16.25 19.80
C LEU A 217 3.68 -16.23 21.10
N ARG A 218 2.93 -15.15 21.35
CA ARG A 218 2.05 -15.06 22.53
C ARG A 218 0.96 -16.13 22.53
N ALA A 219 0.40 -16.48 21.37
CA ALA A 219 -0.58 -17.55 21.23
C ALA A 219 0.05 -18.94 21.46
N CYS A 220 1.30 -19.14 21.04
CA CYS A 220 2.01 -20.41 21.21
C CYS A 220 2.33 -20.68 22.68
N ILE A 221 3.04 -19.77 23.36
CA ILE A 221 3.60 -20.04 24.70
C ILE A 221 2.93 -19.27 25.85
N GLY A 222 1.99 -18.37 25.54
CA GLY A 222 1.29 -17.56 26.54
C GLY A 222 0.28 -18.37 27.36
N ALA A 223 0.34 -18.20 28.68
CA ALA A 223 -0.61 -18.74 29.66
C ALA A 223 -0.71 -17.79 30.87
N LYS A 224 -1.68 -18.04 31.76
CA LYS A 224 -1.85 -17.25 33.00
C LYS A 224 -0.60 -17.41 33.88
N GLY A 225 0.08 -16.30 34.18
CA GLY A 225 1.34 -16.29 34.94
C GLY A 225 2.61 -16.34 34.08
N VAL A 226 2.49 -16.34 32.75
CA VAL A 226 3.62 -16.28 31.81
C VAL A 226 3.69 -14.88 31.19
N SER A 227 4.87 -14.26 31.25
CA SER A 227 5.15 -12.93 30.70
C SER A 227 6.18 -13.01 29.58
N ILE A 228 5.86 -12.37 28.44
CA ILE A 228 6.76 -12.26 27.28
C ILE A 228 7.12 -10.78 27.12
N ARG A 229 8.40 -10.44 27.31
CA ARG A 229 8.92 -9.08 27.22
C ARG A 229 9.77 -8.89 25.98
N TYR A 230 9.83 -7.66 25.49
CA TYR A 230 10.72 -7.24 24.40
C TYR A 230 11.63 -6.15 24.93
N GLU A 231 12.93 -6.41 24.95
CA GLU A 231 13.92 -5.50 25.52
C GLU A 231 14.99 -5.17 24.46
N ASP A 232 15.43 -3.91 24.45
CA ASP A 232 16.50 -3.47 23.56
C ASP A 232 17.82 -4.07 24.06
N ILE A 233 18.54 -4.76 23.19
CA ILE A 233 19.87 -5.29 23.51
C ILE A 233 20.90 -4.22 23.10
N PRO A 234 21.59 -3.57 24.05
CA PRO A 234 22.58 -2.55 23.73
C PRO A 234 23.74 -3.16 22.92
N GLY A 235 23.95 -2.63 21.72
CA GLY A 235 25.02 -3.03 20.81
C GLY A 235 24.92 -2.24 19.51
N ILE A 236 25.89 -1.37 19.24
CA ILE A 236 25.93 -0.59 17.99
C ILE A 236 26.40 -1.52 16.88
N THR A 237 25.46 -2.19 16.23
CA THR A 237 25.75 -2.98 15.04
C THR A 237 25.39 -2.11 13.84
N LYS A 238 26.34 -1.88 12.93
CA LYS A 238 26.04 -1.13 11.70
C LYS A 238 25.74 -2.11 10.57
N ASP A 239 24.78 -1.74 9.74
CA ASP A 239 24.52 -2.49 8.52
C ASP A 239 25.76 -2.42 7.61
N LYS A 240 26.26 -3.58 7.16
CA LYS A 240 27.50 -3.68 6.36
C LYS A 240 27.38 -3.02 4.98
N SER A 241 26.15 -2.85 4.49
CA SER A 241 25.89 -2.28 3.15
C SER A 241 25.51 -0.80 3.20
N LEU A 242 24.79 -0.37 4.23
CA LEU A 242 24.25 0.99 4.34
C LEU A 242 24.98 1.86 5.38
N GLY A 243 25.81 1.28 6.24
CA GLY A 243 26.51 2.00 7.32
C GLY A 243 25.58 2.57 8.41
N LEU A 244 24.28 2.29 8.34
CA LEU A 244 23.26 2.78 9.27
C LEU A 244 23.24 1.96 10.57
N PRO A 245 22.88 2.58 11.72
CA PRO A 245 22.74 1.87 12.98
C PRO A 245 21.56 0.90 12.94
N LEU A 246 21.80 -0.37 13.29
CA LEU A 246 20.78 -1.39 13.47
C LEU A 246 20.31 -1.40 14.93
N TYR A 247 18.99 -1.49 15.10
CA TYR A 247 18.38 -1.77 16.39
C TYR A 247 18.33 -3.27 16.61
N THR A 248 18.73 -3.69 17.80
CA THR A 248 18.67 -5.08 18.25
C THR A 248 17.65 -5.21 19.37
N VAL A 249 16.67 -6.09 19.19
CA VAL A 249 15.65 -6.39 20.21
C VAL A 249 15.71 -7.88 20.54
N GLY A 250 15.69 -8.20 21.83
CA GLY A 250 15.53 -9.56 22.35
C GLY A 250 14.10 -9.79 22.83
N VAL A 251 13.59 -11.01 22.67
CA VAL A 251 12.34 -11.46 23.28
C VAL A 251 12.64 -12.40 24.44
N TYR A 252 12.10 -12.09 25.62
CA TYR A 252 12.38 -12.78 26.88
C TYR A 252 11.11 -13.38 27.48
N LEU A 253 11.26 -14.53 28.13
CA LEU A 253 10.19 -15.26 28.81
C LEU A 253 10.44 -15.30 30.32
N ASP A 254 9.42 -14.92 31.08
CA ASP A 254 9.30 -15.26 32.50
C ASP A 254 8.06 -16.13 32.68
N GLY A 255 8.24 -17.35 33.15
CA GLY A 255 7.16 -18.31 33.30
C GLY A 255 7.68 -19.74 33.30
N TRP A 256 6.79 -20.70 33.57
CA TRP A 256 7.15 -22.12 33.50
C TRP A 256 8.31 -22.56 34.42
N GLY A 257 8.52 -21.85 35.53
CA GLY A 257 9.63 -22.08 36.47
C GLY A 257 10.94 -21.39 36.07
N GLU A 258 10.97 -20.69 34.95
CA GLU A 258 12.16 -20.02 34.42
C GLU A 258 11.97 -18.50 34.42
N LYS A 259 13.07 -17.76 34.59
CA LYS A 259 13.08 -16.28 34.55
C LYS A 259 14.11 -15.81 33.54
N ASN A 260 13.72 -14.79 32.78
CA ASN A 260 14.54 -14.06 31.84
C ASN A 260 15.19 -14.91 30.74
N VAL A 261 14.44 -15.90 30.22
CA VAL A 261 14.94 -16.77 29.15
C VAL A 261 14.83 -16.06 27.82
N LEU A 262 15.96 -15.89 27.13
CA LEU A 262 16.00 -15.32 25.77
C LEU A 262 15.45 -16.35 24.77
N LEU A 263 14.30 -16.05 24.16
CA LEU A 263 13.68 -16.90 23.14
C LEU A 263 14.19 -16.60 21.73
N GLY A 264 14.62 -15.37 21.47
CA GLY A 264 15.02 -14.94 20.14
C GLY A 264 15.54 -13.51 20.12
N LYS A 265 16.35 -13.20 19.11
CA LYS A 265 16.95 -11.88 18.88
C LYS A 265 16.67 -11.44 17.45
N GLY A 266 16.33 -10.18 17.26
CA GLY A 266 16.06 -9.62 15.93
C GLY A 266 16.81 -8.31 15.73
N THR A 267 17.38 -8.15 14.53
CA THR A 267 18.06 -6.91 14.11
C THR A 267 17.38 -6.29 12.90
N ALA A 268 17.09 -4.98 12.96
CA ALA A 268 16.51 -4.22 11.85
C ALA A 268 16.83 -2.72 11.94
N LEU A 269 16.55 -1.97 10.87
CA LEU A 269 16.72 -0.51 10.81
C LEU A 269 15.73 0.26 11.71
N LYS A 270 14.63 -0.38 12.16
CA LYS A 270 13.63 0.19 13.06
C LYS A 270 13.37 -0.76 14.23
N LYS A 271 13.23 -0.20 15.45
CA LYS A 271 12.94 -0.99 16.68
C LYS A 271 11.71 -1.89 16.56
N LYS A 272 10.63 -1.38 15.95
CA LYS A 272 9.38 -2.16 15.75
C LYS A 272 9.63 -3.41 14.89
N GLU A 273 10.38 -3.26 13.81
CA GLU A 273 10.72 -4.36 12.90
C GLU A 273 11.69 -5.35 13.55
N ALA A 274 12.68 -4.85 14.31
CA ALA A 274 13.60 -5.68 15.08
C ALA A 274 12.86 -6.58 16.07
N GLY A 275 11.83 -6.05 16.75
CA GLY A 275 10.97 -6.84 17.63
C GLY A 275 10.11 -7.88 16.91
N HIS A 276 9.65 -7.62 15.68
CA HIS A 276 8.94 -8.63 14.88
C HIS A 276 9.87 -9.75 14.42
N ARG A 277 11.10 -9.41 14.00
CA ARG A 277 12.13 -10.40 13.66
C ARG A 277 12.56 -11.24 14.86
N ALA A 278 12.65 -10.64 16.05
CA ALA A 278 12.97 -11.37 17.28
C ALA A 278 11.91 -12.43 17.60
N ALA A 279 10.63 -12.09 17.44
CA ALA A 279 9.53 -13.04 17.62
C ALA A 279 9.48 -14.12 16.53
N ALA A 280 9.85 -13.78 15.29
CA ALA A 280 9.94 -14.75 14.20
C ALA A 280 11.08 -15.76 14.45
N MET A 281 12.27 -15.29 14.84
CA MET A 281 13.39 -16.17 15.23
C MET A 281 13.02 -17.11 16.38
N ALA A 282 12.28 -16.62 17.38
CA ALA A 282 11.79 -17.48 18.46
C ALA A 282 10.84 -18.57 17.96
N LEU A 283 10.00 -18.28 16.97
CA LEU A 283 9.09 -19.26 16.36
C LEU A 283 9.79 -20.25 15.43
N GLU A 284 10.96 -19.90 14.88
CA GLU A 284 11.77 -20.79 14.06
C GLU A 284 12.50 -21.86 14.90
N ASP A 285 12.75 -21.59 16.18
CA ASP A 285 13.27 -22.59 17.12
C ASP A 285 12.16 -23.55 17.57
N THR A 286 11.85 -24.51 16.69
CA THR A 286 10.80 -25.50 16.92
C THR A 286 11.07 -26.39 18.13
N ALA A 287 12.33 -26.60 18.51
CA ALA A 287 12.69 -27.40 19.67
C ALA A 287 12.33 -26.67 20.97
N MET A 288 12.74 -25.40 21.08
CA MET A 288 12.41 -24.56 22.23
C MET A 288 10.90 -24.32 22.35
N MET A 289 10.22 -24.02 21.23
CA MET A 289 8.77 -23.80 21.23
C MET A 289 7.99 -25.06 21.61
N GLY A 290 8.41 -26.25 21.15
CA GLY A 290 7.78 -27.51 21.49
C GLY A 290 7.81 -27.82 23.00
N VAL A 291 8.91 -27.46 23.69
CA VAL A 291 9.01 -27.59 25.15
C VAL A 291 7.96 -26.72 25.85
N TYR A 292 7.84 -25.45 25.47
CA TYR A 292 6.88 -24.54 26.12
C TYR A 292 5.43 -24.82 25.74
N GLU A 293 5.17 -25.31 24.53
CA GLU A 293 3.85 -25.75 24.12
C GLU A 293 3.38 -26.98 24.93
N ALA A 294 4.28 -27.95 25.15
CA ALA A 294 4.00 -29.08 26.03
C ALA A 294 3.72 -28.64 27.48
N LYS A 295 4.53 -27.71 28.03
CA LYS A 295 4.29 -27.13 29.36
C LYS A 295 2.94 -26.40 29.43
N LYS A 296 2.57 -25.67 28.38
CA LYS A 296 1.27 -25.00 28.27
C LYS A 296 0.11 -25.97 28.26
N LYS A 297 0.19 -27.03 27.45
CA LYS A 297 -0.85 -28.05 27.37
C LYS A 297 -1.07 -28.73 28.72
N ALA A 298 0.00 -29.14 29.39
CA ALA A 298 -0.07 -29.74 30.73
C ALA A 298 -0.73 -28.81 31.77
N PHE A 299 -0.45 -27.50 31.71
CA PHE A 299 -1.08 -26.52 32.60
C PHE A 299 -2.57 -26.29 32.32
N GLN A 300 -2.96 -26.32 31.04
CA GLN A 300 -4.36 -26.20 30.64
C GLN A 300 -5.17 -27.43 31.06
N GLU A 301 -4.61 -28.63 30.88
CA GLU A 301 -5.22 -29.89 31.34
C GLU A 301 -5.37 -29.93 32.87
N ALA A 302 -4.35 -29.52 33.62
CA ALA A 302 -4.41 -29.44 35.07
C ALA A 302 -5.45 -28.41 35.57
N SER A 303 -5.55 -27.26 34.90
CA SER A 303 -6.55 -26.23 35.24
C SER A 303 -7.97 -26.68 34.91
N GLY A 304 -8.17 -27.35 33.76
CA GLY A 304 -9.48 -27.86 33.34
C GLY A 304 -9.98 -29.03 34.20
N ALA A 305 -9.08 -29.92 34.62
CA ALA A 305 -9.42 -31.01 35.54
C ALA A 305 -9.83 -30.49 36.93
N ALA A 306 -9.17 -29.45 37.42
CA ALA A 306 -9.54 -28.80 38.69
C ALA A 306 -10.88 -28.06 38.64
N GLU A 307 -11.29 -27.60 37.46
CA GLU A 307 -12.57 -26.91 37.23
C GLU A 307 -13.74 -27.88 37.05
N GLN A 308 -13.50 -29.09 36.52
CA GLN A 308 -14.50 -30.15 36.38
C GLN A 308 -14.72 -30.97 37.67
N ALA A 309 -13.77 -30.93 38.60
CA ALA A 309 -13.85 -31.60 39.90
C ALA A 309 -14.55 -30.77 40.99
N LYS A 310 -15.14 -29.63 40.62
CA LYS A 310 -15.74 -28.65 41.53
C LYS A 310 -17.21 -28.44 41.22
#